data_AF-A0A0M3JMQ5-F1
#
_entry.id   AF-A0A0M3JMQ5-F1
#
_cell.length_a   1.000
_cell.length_b   1.000
_cell.length_c   1.000
_cell.angle_alpha   90.00
_cell.angle_beta   90.00
_cell.angle_gamma   90.00
#
_symmetry.space_group_name_H-M   'P 1'
#
loop_
_entity.id
_entity.type
_entity.pdbx_description
1 polymer ?
#
loop_
_entity_poly.entity_id
_entity_poly.type
_entity_poly.pdbx_seq_one_letter_code
_entity_poly.pdbx_strand_id
1 'polypeptide(L)' 'MFYMAASSKLSHPRFVASDTEEVVQLVKTARDAFYWIPGPGKLMFDDFMRHVRKQKACKKDVAQRINACIQQPS' A
#
# COMPACT_ATOMS: atom_id res chain seq x y z
N MET A 1 1.34 -12.17 -3.43
CA MET A 1 1.90 -11.21 -4.41
C MET A 1 1.98 -9.78 -3.88
N PHE A 2 0.90 -9.16 -3.40
CA PHE A 2 0.92 -7.75 -2.95
C PHE A 2 1.98 -7.44 -1.88
N TYR A 3 2.14 -8.28 -0.85
CA TYR A 3 3.17 -8.10 0.18
C TYR A 3 4.60 -8.07 -0.37
N MET A 4 4.94 -8.97 -1.30
CA MET A 4 6.27 -9.02 -1.91
C MET A 4 6.51 -7.80 -2.80
N ALA A 5 5.53 -7.42 -3.61
CA ALA A 5 5.61 -6.24 -4.48
C ALA A 5 5.80 -4.95 -3.66
N ALA A 6 5.03 -4.78 -2.58
CA ALA A 6 5.16 -3.63 -1.69
C ALA A 6 6.53 -3.60 -1.00
N SER A 7 7.00 -4.76 -0.51
CA SER A 7 8.31 -4.87 0.14
C SER A 7 9.42 -4.49 -0.83
N SER A 8 9.43 -5.08 -2.03
CA SER A 8 10.49 -4.85 -3.03
C SER A 8 10.60 -3.38 -3.43
N LYS A 9 9.47 -2.67 -3.55
CA LYS A 9 9.49 -1.24 -3.90
C LYS A 9 9.90 -0.37 -2.72
N LEU A 10 9.36 -0.62 -1.54
CA LEU A 10 9.59 0.22 -0.35
C LEU A 10 10.89 -0.11 0.40
N SER A 11 11.60 -1.18 0.01
CA SER A 11 12.94 -1.48 0.48
C SER A 11 14.04 -0.90 -0.41
N HIS A 12 13.69 -0.33 -1.57
CA HIS A 12 14.69 0.13 -2.54
C HIS A 12 15.46 1.36 -2.01
N PRO A 13 16.80 1.36 -2.01
CA PRO A 13 17.61 2.43 -1.43
C PRO A 13 17.52 3.76 -2.19
N ARG A 14 17.10 3.74 -3.46
CA ARG A 14 16.85 4.93 -4.28
C ARG A 14 15.35 5.06 -4.56
N PHE A 15 14.56 5.19 -3.50
CA PHE A 15 13.12 5.42 -3.63
C PHE A 15 12.87 6.83 -4.18
N VAL A 16 12.16 6.93 -5.30
CA VAL A 16 11.87 8.17 -6.02
C VAL A 16 10.35 8.46 -6.08
N ALA A 17 9.99 9.62 -6.63
CA ALA A 17 8.60 10.06 -6.70
C ALA A 17 7.70 9.10 -7.51
N SER A 18 8.19 8.54 -8.62
CA SER A 18 7.45 7.56 -9.43
C SER A 18 7.15 6.29 -8.64
N ASP A 19 8.08 5.83 -7.79
CA ASP A 19 7.87 4.66 -6.94
C ASP A 19 6.70 4.88 -5.97
N THR A 20 6.49 6.13 -5.53
CA THR A 20 5.36 6.49 -4.67
C THR A 20 4.04 6.27 -5.38
N GLU A 21 3.93 6.66 -6.65
CA GLU A 21 2.70 6.52 -7.44
C GLU A 21 2.40 5.05 -7.71
N GLU A 22 3.43 4.26 -8.01
CA GLU A 22 3.29 2.82 -8.17
C GLU A 22 2.88 2.11 -6.88
N VAL A 23 3.40 2.53 -5.72
CA VAL A 23 2.96 2.01 -4.41
C VAL A 23 1.51 2.39 -4.13
N VAL A 24 1.11 3.62 -4.45
CA VAL A 24 -0.29 4.05 -4.32
C VAL A 24 -1.21 3.19 -5.18
N GLN A 25 -0.84 2.93 -6.44
CA GLN A 25 -1.60 2.06 -7.33
C GLN A 25 -1.66 0.62 -6.82
N LEU A 26 -0.55 0.09 -6.30
CA LEU A 26 -0.53 -1.23 -5.67
C LEU A 26 -1.48 -1.30 -4.47
N VAL A 27 -1.53 -0.26 -3.63
CA VAL A 27 -2.46 -0.18 -2.49
C VAL A 27 -3.91 -0.13 -2.96
N LYS A 28 -4.24 0.62 -4.02
CA LYS A 28 -5.59 0.63 -4.61
C LYS A 28 -6.00 -0.77 -5.07
N THR A 29 -5.17 -1.42 -5.88
CA THR A 29 -5.44 -2.77 -6.39
C THR A 29 -5.55 -3.79 -5.25
N ALA A 30 -4.71 -3.68 -4.22
CA ALA A 30 -4.80 -4.55 -3.05
C ALA A 30 -6.11 -4.33 -2.27
N ARG A 31 -6.54 -3.07 -2.09
CA ARG A 31 -7.82 -2.75 -1.46
C ARG A 31 -8.96 -3.42 -2.21
N ASP A 32 -9.05 -3.19 -3.51
CA ASP A 32 -10.16 -3.69 -4.31
C ASP A 32 -10.16 -5.23 -4.32
N ALA A 33 -8.98 -5.87 -4.46
CA ALA A 33 -8.86 -7.32 -4.45
C ALA A 33 -9.20 -7.96 -3.08
N PHE A 34 -8.78 -7.35 -1.97
CA PHE A 34 -9.10 -7.89 -0.65
C PHE A 34 -10.57 -7.67 -0.30
N TYR A 35 -11.17 -6.55 -0.68
CA TYR A 35 -12.59 -6.27 -0.41
C TYR A 35 -13.55 -7.15 -1.21
N TRP A 36 -13.07 -7.81 -2.27
CA TRP A 36 -13.82 -8.89 -2.93
C TRP A 36 -13.99 -10.14 -2.06
N ILE A 37 -13.22 -10.29 -0.98
CA ILE A 37 -13.29 -11.45 -0.08
C ILE A 37 -14.25 -11.12 1.08
N PRO A 38 -15.48 -11.68 1.09
CA PRO A 38 -16.48 -11.36 2.10
C PRO A 38 -16.07 -11.92 3.46
N GLY A 39 -16.04 -11.07 4.48
CA GLY A 39 -15.58 -11.42 5.83
C GLY A 39 -14.13 -10.98 6.07
N PRO A 40 -13.12 -11.82 5.78
CA PRO A 40 -11.73 -11.56 6.17
C PRO A 40 -11.05 -10.48 5.32
N GLY A 41 -11.62 -10.09 4.18
CA GLY A 41 -11.01 -9.15 3.24
C GLY A 41 -10.53 -7.85 3.88
N LYS A 42 -11.35 -7.25 4.74
CA LYS A 42 -10.98 -6.04 5.48
C LYS A 42 -9.76 -6.27 6.40
N LEU A 43 -9.74 -7.38 7.13
CA LEU A 43 -8.60 -7.73 8.01
C LEU A 43 -7.33 -7.96 7.20
N MET A 44 -7.42 -8.65 6.06
CA MET A 44 -6.28 -8.90 5.17
C MET A 44 -5.70 -7.59 4.60
N PHE A 45 -6.55 -6.62 4.27
CA PHE A 45 -6.11 -5.30 3.84
C PHE A 45 -5.49 -4.49 4.99
N ASP A 46 -6.10 -4.52 6.18
CA ASP A 46 -5.57 -3.85 7.37
C ASP A 46 -4.16 -4.37 7.75
N ASP A 47 -3.94 -5.68 7.65
CA ASP A 47 -2.63 -6.31 7.84
C ASP A 47 -1.63 -5.93 6.74
N PHE A 48 -2.09 -5.86 5.49
CA PHE A 48 -1.25 -5.43 4.37
C PHE A 48 -0.79 -3.98 4.54
N MET A 49 -1.69 -3.09 4.96
CA MET A 49 -1.37 -1.69 5.23
C MET A 49 -0.40 -1.54 6.41
N ARG A 50 -0.54 -2.39 7.44
CA ARG A 50 0.43 -2.45 8.54
C ARG A 50 1.82 -2.84 8.04
N HIS A 51 1.90 -3.78 7.10
CA HIS A 51 3.16 -4.18 6.48
C HIS A 51 3.79 -3.07 5.63
N VAL A 52 3.00 -2.39 4.80
CA VAL A 52 3.43 -1.25 3.98
C VAL A 52 4.01 -0.12 4.85
N ARG A 53 3.31 0.24 5.93
CA ARG A 53 3.73 1.32 6.85
C ARG A 53 5.01 1.03 7.62
N LYS A 54 5.37 -0.25 7.78
CA LYS A 54 6.63 -0.66 8.44
C LYS A 54 7.86 -0.55 7.53
N GLN A 55 7.69 -0.33 6.23
CA GLN A 55 8.80 -0.27 5.30
C GLN A 55 9.58 1.04 5.41
N LYS A 56 10.91 0.98 5.26
CA LYS A 56 11.82 2.12 5.46
C LYS A 56 11.52 3.31 4.53
N ALA A 57 11.07 3.05 3.30
CA ALA A 57 10.71 4.11 2.36
C ALA A 57 9.30 4.70 2.57
N CYS A 58 8.46 4.09 3.41
CA CYS A 58 7.13 4.61 3.75
C CYS A 58 7.23 5.77 4.76
N LYS A 59 7.95 6.83 4.37
CA LYS A 59 8.09 8.06 5.15
C LYS A 59 6.79 8.87 5.14
N LYS A 60 6.76 9.95 5.93
CA LYS A 60 5.56 10.78 6.13
C LYS A 60 4.85 11.17 4.83
N ASP A 61 5.58 11.65 3.82
CA ASP A 61 4.99 12.09 2.54
C ASP A 61 4.34 10.93 1.76
N VAL A 62 5.01 9.77 1.73
CA VAL A 62 4.49 8.54 1.11
C VAL A 62 3.25 8.05 1.86
N ALA A 63 3.30 8.02 3.19
CA ALA A 63 2.18 7.64 4.03
C ALA A 63 0.98 8.57 3.86
N GLN A 64 1.20 9.88 3.70
CA GLN A 64 0.14 10.86 3.42
C GLN A 64 -0.51 10.60 2.07
N ARG A 65 0.27 10.39 1.01
CA ARG A 65 -0.27 10.05 -0.32
C ARG A 65 -1.09 8.75 -0.30
N ILE A 66 -0.59 7.72 0.40
CA ILE A 66 -1.31 6.45 0.59
C ILE A 66 -2.62 6.68 1.36
N ASN A 67 -2.59 7.43 2.46
CA ASN A 67 -3.78 7.69 3.28
C ASN A 67 -4.83 8.51 2.53
N ALA A 68 -4.42 9.54 1.77
CA ALA A 68 -5.33 10.32 0.94
C ALA A 68 -6.01 9.44 -0.11
N CYS A 69 -5.26 8.49 -0.69
CA CYS A 69 -5.79 7.54 -1.66
C CYS A 69 -6.83 6.57 -1.06
N ILE A 70 -6.58 5.98 0.12
CA ILE A 70 -7.50 5.00 0.72
C ILE A 70 -8.77 5.65 1.28
N GLN A 71 -8.70 6.94 1.67
CA GLN A 71 -9.83 7.71 2.20
C GLN A 71 -10.74 8.25 1.10
N GLN A 72 -10.29 8.25 -0.17
CA GLN A 72 -11.16 8.56 -1.29
C GLN A 72 -12.15 7.40 -1.49
N PRO A 73 -13.47 7.68 -1.43
CA PRO A 73 -14.47 6.71 -1.86
C PRO A 73 -14.22 6.39 -3.35
N SER A 74 -14.23 5.10 -3.68
CA SER A 74 -14.13 4.62 -5.07
C SER A 74 -15.31 5.12 -5.89
#